data_AF-M3A2U4-F1
#
_entry.id   AF-M3A2U4-F1
#
_cell.length_a   1.000
_cell.length_b   1.000
_cell.length_c   1.000
_cell.angle_alpha   90.00
_cell.angle_beta   90.00
_cell.angle_gamma   90.00
#
_symmetry.space_group_name_H-M   'P 1'
#
loop_
_entity.id
_entity.type
_entity.pdbx_description
1 polymer ?
#
loop_
_entity_poly.entity_id
_entity_poly.type
_entity_poly.pdbx_seq_one_letter_code
_entity_poly.pdbx_strand_id
1 'polypeptide(L)'
;MLCGRKHVGHIVFDEVDFSIESLCAGFAYLISYPVTLQETKLYLWKGSACSTEELCGARLAAMDLSETGEIIEVDGGVEFPSFLKIFGANTKKWNVPKPSVFWQQKAAAPDKFHNRLMKIGQAETSTGLLSALWNRRPSWNSLSPARSPSTPKEAVKVEVRDLVPFAQSQLEAEGLYLLDGHCELYLLVGPLFASQPPNTRNKILGQALLFASDYAVMSASMEERVSIPKCWVVFAGVPRDVKMLFRHWDDSQGLWGTASLLAGERASSGREVNALELEEVLNEVCRDNTDLELTV
;
A
#
# COMPACT_ATOMS: atom_id res chain seq x y z
N MET A 1 4.79 10.94 -19.57
CA MET A 1 4.22 11.94 -18.62
C MET A 1 4.88 11.70 -17.28
N LEU A 2 5.16 12.73 -16.48
CA LEU A 2 5.83 12.57 -15.19
C LEU A 2 4.88 12.93 -14.04
N CYS A 3 4.79 12.06 -13.03
CA CYS A 3 4.06 12.29 -11.79
C CYS A 3 5.02 12.74 -10.68
N GLY A 4 4.91 13.99 -10.24
CA GLY A 4 5.66 14.57 -9.13
C GLY A 4 5.01 14.27 -7.79
N ARG A 5 5.76 13.63 -6.88
CA ARG A 5 5.26 13.22 -5.56
C ARG A 5 6.35 13.29 -4.49
N LYS A 6 5.93 13.44 -3.23
CA LYS A 6 6.83 13.32 -2.08
C LYS A 6 7.22 11.87 -1.84
N HIS A 7 8.51 11.61 -1.69
CA HIS A 7 9.07 10.28 -1.41
C HIS A 7 10.36 10.41 -0.58
N VAL A 8 10.38 9.81 0.61
CA VAL A 8 11.54 9.80 1.53
C VAL A 8 12.13 11.21 1.77
N GLY A 9 11.25 12.19 2.03
CA GLY A 9 11.65 13.57 2.31
C GLY A 9 12.06 14.41 1.07
N HIS A 10 12.00 13.83 -0.13
CA HIS A 10 12.33 14.51 -1.38
C HIS A 10 11.14 14.52 -2.34
N ILE A 11 11.22 15.31 -3.42
CA ILE A 11 10.28 15.23 -4.55
C ILE A 11 10.91 14.35 -5.63
N VAL A 12 10.16 13.35 -6.07
CA VAL A 12 10.55 12.45 -7.18
C VAL A 12 9.54 12.57 -8.31
N PHE A 13 10.01 12.29 -9.52
CA PHE A 13 9.20 12.30 -10.74
C PHE A 13 9.19 10.91 -11.36
N ASP A 14 8.04 10.26 -11.32
CA ASP A 14 7.86 8.93 -11.89
C ASP A 14 7.26 9.05 -13.28
N GLU A 15 7.87 8.39 -14.27
CA GLU A 15 7.23 8.26 -15.57
C GLU A 15 5.99 7.37 -15.45
N VAL A 16 4.90 7.85 -16.04
CA VAL A 16 3.59 7.20 -16.08
C VAL A 16 3.03 7.23 -17.49
N ASP A 17 2.11 6.31 -17.75
CA ASP A 17 1.40 6.21 -19.03
C ASP A 17 0.80 7.55 -19.45
N PHE A 18 0.99 7.90 -20.72
CA PHE A 18 0.39 9.08 -21.32
C PHE A 18 -1.13 8.87 -21.53
N SER A 19 -1.88 8.96 -20.44
CA SER A 19 -3.32 8.74 -20.38
C SER A 19 -3.97 9.69 -19.39
N ILE A 20 -5.20 10.12 -19.69
CA ILE A 20 -6.00 10.91 -18.76
C ILE A 20 -6.30 10.14 -17.46
N GLU A 21 -6.35 8.81 -17.53
CA GLU A 21 -6.63 7.93 -16.39
C GLU A 21 -5.46 7.85 -15.40
N SER A 22 -4.25 8.24 -15.82
CA SER A 22 -3.06 8.28 -14.97
C SER A 22 -3.07 9.48 -14.01
N LEU A 23 -3.91 10.49 -14.25
CA LEU A 23 -4.01 11.66 -13.39
C LEU A 23 -4.63 11.29 -12.03
N CYS A 24 -4.07 11.85 -10.97
CA CYS A 24 -4.54 11.66 -9.61
C CYS A 24 -4.54 13.01 -8.89
N ALA A 25 -5.67 13.35 -8.26
CA ALA A 25 -5.83 14.59 -7.53
C ALA A 25 -4.75 14.79 -6.45
N GLY A 26 -4.17 13.71 -5.93
CA GLY A 26 -3.11 13.75 -4.94
C GLY A 26 -1.78 14.33 -5.41
N PHE A 27 -1.50 14.45 -6.70
CA PHE A 27 -0.13 14.73 -7.19
C PHE A 27 -0.10 15.80 -8.28
N ALA A 28 1.10 16.32 -8.56
CA ALA A 28 1.37 17.22 -9.68
C ALA A 28 1.90 16.42 -10.87
N TYR A 29 1.62 16.85 -12.10
CA TYR A 29 2.04 16.13 -13.31
C TYR A 29 2.67 17.07 -14.32
N LEU A 30 3.81 16.66 -14.87
CA LEU A 30 4.49 17.33 -15.99
C LEU A 30 4.21 16.57 -17.28
N ILE A 31 3.70 17.28 -18.27
CA ILE A 31 3.22 16.69 -19.51
C ILE A 31 3.79 17.47 -20.68
N SER A 32 4.72 16.87 -21.41
CA SER A 32 5.23 17.41 -22.66
C SER A 32 4.36 16.93 -23.82
N TYR A 33 3.67 17.84 -24.52
CA TYR A 33 2.85 17.52 -25.68
C TYR A 33 2.53 18.75 -26.56
N PRO A 34 2.56 18.65 -27.90
CA PRO A 34 3.15 17.54 -28.65
C PRO A 34 4.66 17.53 -28.41
N VAL A 35 5.33 16.42 -28.70
CA VAL A 35 6.81 16.36 -28.67
C VAL A 35 7.28 16.31 -30.11
N THR A 36 7.57 17.47 -30.68
CA THR A 36 8.08 17.60 -32.05
C THR A 36 9.30 18.51 -32.08
N LEU A 37 10.05 18.45 -33.19
CA LEU A 37 11.21 19.32 -33.40
C LEU A 37 10.85 20.81 -33.52
N GLN A 38 9.59 21.13 -33.82
CA GLN A 38 9.13 22.50 -34.08
C GLN A 38 8.31 23.08 -32.92
N GLU A 39 7.59 22.22 -32.21
CA GLU A 39 6.70 22.58 -31.13
C GLU A 39 6.78 21.51 -30.04
N THR A 40 7.26 21.92 -28.87
CA THR A 40 7.11 21.19 -27.62
C THR A 40 6.51 22.12 -26.58
N LYS A 41 5.31 21.79 -26.10
CA LYS A 41 4.68 22.51 -25.00
C LYS A 41 4.78 21.68 -23.73
N LEU A 42 5.01 22.37 -22.62
CA LEU A 42 5.02 21.78 -21.30
C LEU A 42 3.80 22.22 -20.50
N TYR A 43 3.00 21.26 -20.06
CA TYR A 43 1.89 21.48 -19.15
C TYR A 43 2.27 21.04 -17.74
N LEU A 44 1.89 21.84 -16.75
CA LEU A 44 1.89 21.47 -15.34
C LEU A 44 0.44 21.29 -14.90
N TRP A 45 -0.02 20.04 -14.77
CA TRP A 45 -1.32 19.74 -14.19
C TRP A 45 -1.19 19.65 -12.67
N LYS A 46 -2.01 20.44 -11.97
CA LYS A 46 -1.98 20.62 -10.52
C LYS A 46 -3.13 19.86 -9.89
N GLY A 47 -2.86 18.70 -9.31
CA GLY A 47 -3.87 17.93 -8.60
C GLY A 47 -4.47 18.75 -7.45
N SER A 48 -5.78 18.63 -7.22
CA SER A 48 -6.46 19.43 -6.18
C SER A 48 -6.01 19.14 -4.74
N ALA A 49 -5.24 18.07 -4.53
CA ALA A 49 -4.76 17.59 -3.24
C ALA A 49 -3.23 17.46 -3.16
N CYS A 50 -2.49 17.99 -4.15
CA CYS A 50 -1.04 18.03 -4.09
C CYS A 50 -0.55 19.07 -3.06
N SER A 51 0.58 18.79 -2.41
CA SER A 51 1.15 19.73 -1.43
C SER A 51 1.86 20.89 -2.11
N THR A 52 2.09 21.97 -1.35
CA THR A 52 2.89 23.11 -1.82
C THR A 52 4.30 22.67 -2.21
N GLU A 53 4.91 21.75 -1.46
CA GLU A 53 6.23 21.18 -1.79
C GLU A 53 6.23 20.43 -3.12
N GLU A 54 5.22 19.60 -3.38
CA GLU A 54 5.07 18.86 -4.64
C GLU A 54 4.88 19.82 -5.82
N LEU A 55 4.08 20.87 -5.66
CA LEU A 55 3.88 21.91 -6.68
C LEU A 55 5.13 22.72 -6.95
N CYS A 56 5.84 23.17 -5.91
CA CYS A 56 7.08 23.91 -6.04
C CYS A 56 8.16 23.07 -6.73
N GLY A 57 8.31 21.80 -6.32
CA GLY A 57 9.22 20.85 -6.96
C GLY A 57 8.86 20.64 -8.44
N ALA A 58 7.56 20.47 -8.75
CA ALA A 58 7.09 20.32 -10.12
C ALA A 58 7.37 21.56 -10.98
N ARG A 59 7.20 22.77 -10.45
CA ARG A 59 7.54 24.01 -11.17
C ARG A 59 9.03 24.11 -11.45
N LEU A 60 9.88 23.81 -10.48
CA LEU A 60 11.34 23.83 -10.69
C LEU A 60 11.77 22.82 -11.77
N ALA A 61 11.29 21.58 -11.68
CA ALA A 61 11.55 20.57 -12.70
C ALA A 61 10.97 20.99 -14.06
N ALA A 62 9.82 21.66 -14.10
CA ALA A 62 9.25 22.18 -15.33
C ALA A 62 10.09 23.29 -15.97
N MET A 63 10.72 24.15 -15.17
CA MET A 63 11.63 25.18 -15.67
C MET A 63 12.87 24.57 -16.31
N ASP A 64 13.39 23.47 -15.74
CA ASP A 64 14.54 22.75 -16.31
C ASP A 64 14.18 21.99 -17.60
N LEU A 65 12.93 21.50 -17.72
CA LEU A 65 12.44 20.76 -18.89
C LEU A 65 11.92 21.67 -20.02
N SER A 66 11.55 22.91 -19.71
CA SER A 66 10.97 23.83 -20.70
C SER A 66 12.06 24.55 -21.48
N GLU A 67 12.21 24.20 -22.76
CA GLU A 67 13.18 24.86 -23.66
C GLU A 67 12.87 26.35 -23.87
N THR A 68 11.58 26.73 -23.87
CA THR A 68 11.13 28.11 -24.06
C THR A 68 10.93 28.86 -22.74
N GLY A 69 10.94 28.15 -21.61
CA GLY A 69 10.55 28.65 -20.30
C GLY A 69 9.03 28.82 -20.11
N GLU A 70 8.22 28.58 -21.14
CA GLU A 70 6.76 28.65 -21.03
C GLU A 70 6.23 27.35 -20.40
N ILE A 71 5.41 27.50 -19.36
CA ILE A 71 4.74 26.39 -18.68
C ILE A 71 3.25 26.72 -18.64
N ILE A 72 2.43 25.84 -19.21
CA ILE A 72 0.98 25.98 -19.21
C ILE A 72 0.44 25.31 -17.95
N GLU A 73 0.09 26.11 -16.94
CA GLU A 73 -0.53 25.58 -15.73
C GLU A 73 -1.99 25.18 -15.96
N VAL A 74 -2.37 24.01 -15.45
CA VAL A 74 -3.71 23.46 -15.52
C VAL A 74 -4.16 23.06 -14.12
N ASP A 75 -5.21 23.68 -13.61
CA ASP A 75 -5.77 23.34 -12.30
C ASP A 75 -6.70 22.11 -12.40
N GLY A 76 -6.45 21.11 -11.55
CA GLY A 76 -7.23 19.89 -11.48
C GLY A 76 -8.68 20.14 -11.12
N GLY A 77 -9.61 19.60 -11.92
CA GLY A 77 -11.05 19.84 -11.81
C GLY A 77 -11.56 21.05 -12.60
N VAL A 78 -10.68 21.89 -13.15
CA VAL A 78 -11.02 23.03 -14.02
C VAL A 78 -10.23 22.99 -15.34
N GLU A 79 -9.97 21.78 -15.83
CA GLU A 79 -9.25 21.54 -17.09
C GLU A 79 -9.97 22.19 -18.27
N PHE A 80 -9.22 22.95 -19.07
CA PHE A 80 -9.76 23.58 -20.27
C PHE A 80 -9.79 22.59 -21.45
N PRO A 81 -10.71 22.78 -22.43
CA PRO A 81 -10.92 21.81 -23.50
C PRO A 81 -9.69 21.53 -24.38
N SER A 82 -8.80 22.50 -24.59
CA SER A 82 -7.58 22.28 -25.40
C SER A 82 -6.56 21.39 -24.70
N PHE A 83 -6.47 21.42 -23.35
CA PHE A 83 -5.66 20.47 -22.59
C PHE A 83 -6.22 19.06 -22.72
N LEU A 84 -7.53 18.87 -22.52
CA LEU A 84 -8.13 17.52 -22.59
C LEU A 84 -7.89 16.84 -23.95
N LYS A 85 -7.90 17.62 -25.04
CA LYS A 85 -7.64 17.12 -26.39
C LYS A 85 -6.23 16.53 -26.59
N ILE A 86 -5.25 16.85 -25.73
CA ILE A 86 -3.90 16.25 -25.84
C ILE A 86 -3.92 14.74 -25.58
N PHE A 87 -4.90 14.26 -24.79
CA PHE A 87 -5.11 12.83 -24.52
C PHE A 87 -6.03 12.15 -25.56
N GLY A 88 -6.49 12.89 -26.57
CA GLY A 88 -7.37 12.38 -27.62
C GLY A 88 -8.56 13.31 -27.90
N ALA A 89 -9.03 13.30 -29.15
CA ALA A 89 -10.10 14.20 -29.61
C ALA A 89 -11.44 14.02 -28.87
N ASN A 90 -11.68 12.84 -28.31
CA ASN A 90 -12.91 12.50 -27.60
C ASN A 90 -12.81 12.66 -26.08
N THR A 91 -11.65 13.06 -25.55
CA THR A 91 -11.44 13.22 -24.11
C THR A 91 -12.23 14.43 -23.61
N LYS A 92 -13.09 14.18 -22.62
CA LYS A 92 -13.97 15.16 -21.99
C LYS A 92 -13.70 15.21 -20.49
N LYS A 93 -14.28 16.21 -19.83
CA LYS A 93 -14.10 16.44 -18.38
C LYS A 93 -14.47 15.22 -17.52
N TRP A 94 -15.46 14.42 -17.92
CA TRP A 94 -15.88 13.23 -17.17
C TRP A 94 -14.87 12.07 -17.25
N ASN A 95 -13.91 12.12 -18.18
CA ASN A 95 -12.80 11.17 -18.24
C ASN A 95 -11.70 11.49 -17.21
N VAL A 96 -11.66 12.71 -16.68
CA VAL A 96 -10.72 13.07 -15.62
C VAL A 96 -11.09 12.33 -14.34
N PRO A 97 -10.16 11.58 -13.72
CA PRO A 97 -10.43 10.90 -12.46
C PRO A 97 -10.88 11.90 -11.38
N LYS A 98 -12.05 11.67 -10.80
CA LYS A 98 -12.59 12.53 -9.75
C LYS A 98 -11.76 12.37 -8.46
N PRO A 99 -11.48 13.46 -7.72
CA PRO A 99 -10.89 13.36 -6.40
C PRO A 99 -11.78 12.53 -5.47
N SER A 100 -11.26 11.43 -4.94
CA SER A 100 -11.95 10.63 -3.93
C SER A 100 -11.90 11.31 -2.57
N VAL A 101 -12.71 10.83 -1.62
CA VAL A 101 -12.69 11.29 -0.23
C VAL A 101 -11.30 11.12 0.38
N PHE A 102 -10.59 10.04 0.02
CA PHE A 102 -9.21 9.78 0.40
C PHE A 102 -8.28 10.96 0.08
N TRP A 103 -8.28 11.42 -1.17
CA TRP A 103 -7.44 12.57 -1.59
C TRP A 103 -7.92 13.91 -1.04
N GLN A 104 -9.22 14.08 -0.79
CA GLN A 104 -9.72 15.31 -0.16
C GLN A 104 -9.15 15.50 1.26
N GLN A 105 -8.88 14.41 1.97
CA GLN A 105 -8.23 14.51 3.29
C GLN A 105 -6.74 14.91 3.18
N LYS A 106 -6.02 14.42 2.16
CA LYS A 106 -4.68 14.95 1.84
C LYS A 106 -4.75 16.45 1.56
N ALA A 107 -5.73 16.91 0.80
CA ALA A 107 -5.89 18.34 0.50
C ALA A 107 -6.11 19.20 1.76
N ALA A 108 -6.80 18.66 2.76
CA ALA A 108 -7.09 19.39 4.00
C ALA A 108 -5.85 19.59 4.88
N ALA A 109 -4.90 18.65 4.88
CA ALA A 109 -3.65 18.75 5.64
C ALA A 109 -2.48 18.04 4.93
N PRO A 110 -1.94 18.62 3.83
CA PRO A 110 -0.94 17.95 2.99
C PRO A 110 0.35 17.59 3.75
N ASP A 111 0.76 18.43 4.70
CA ASP A 111 1.98 18.24 5.50
C ASP A 111 1.82 17.19 6.61
N LYS A 112 0.58 16.87 6.99
CA LYS A 112 0.28 15.81 7.96
C LYS A 112 0.00 14.46 7.28
N PHE A 113 -0.18 14.45 5.96
CA PHE A 113 -0.50 13.26 5.19
C PHE A 113 0.74 12.39 4.96
N HIS A 114 0.87 11.35 5.79
CA HIS A 114 1.97 10.39 5.72
C HIS A 114 1.44 8.98 5.49
N ASN A 115 2.20 8.19 4.73
CA ASN A 115 1.85 6.80 4.46
C ASN A 115 2.93 5.88 5.02
N ARG A 116 2.51 4.77 5.62
CA ARG A 116 3.41 3.74 6.16
C ARG A 116 2.89 2.36 5.76
N LEU A 117 3.81 1.45 5.47
CA LEU A 117 3.50 0.05 5.26
C LEU A 117 4.22 -0.77 6.32
N MET A 118 3.47 -1.62 7.01
CA MET A 118 3.99 -2.49 8.06
C MET A 118 3.74 -3.95 7.67
N LYS A 119 4.76 -4.80 7.70
CA LYS A 119 4.61 -6.25 7.57
C LYS A 119 4.30 -6.84 8.94
N ILE A 120 3.24 -7.64 9.03
CA ILE A 120 2.86 -8.37 10.24
C ILE A 120 3.09 -9.85 9.97
N GLY A 121 3.97 -10.48 10.74
CA GLY A 121 4.35 -11.86 10.45
C GLY A 121 5.03 -12.56 11.62
N GLN A 122 5.40 -13.82 11.40
CA GLN A 122 6.19 -14.56 12.37
C GLN A 122 7.57 -13.91 12.50
N ALA A 123 8.01 -13.71 13.75
CA ALA A 123 9.35 -13.26 14.04
C ALA A 123 10.37 -14.25 13.48
N GLU A 124 11.32 -13.76 12.69
CA GLU A 124 12.38 -14.60 12.17
C GLU A 124 13.18 -15.17 13.35
N THR A 125 13.03 -16.47 13.62
CA THR A 125 13.91 -17.15 14.56
C THR A 125 15.29 -17.16 13.92
N SER A 126 16.15 -16.22 14.30
CA SER A 126 17.58 -16.27 13.99
C SER A 126 18.15 -17.52 14.65
N THR A 127 18.00 -18.66 13.99
CA THR A 127 18.75 -19.87 14.28
C THR A 127 20.14 -19.63 13.72
N GLY A 128 20.89 -18.75 14.40
CA GLY A 128 22.27 -18.46 14.04
C GLY A 128 23.04 -19.76 13.89
N LEU A 129 23.95 -19.81 12.91
CA LEU A 129 24.83 -20.95 12.61
C LEU A 129 25.51 -21.51 13.88
N LEU A 130 25.68 -20.68 14.91
CA LEU A 130 26.23 -21.07 16.21
C LEU A 130 25.32 -22.03 17.01
N SER A 131 23.98 -21.88 16.98
CA SER A 131 23.05 -22.79 17.66
C SER A 131 23.05 -24.20 17.03
N ALA A 132 23.21 -24.26 15.71
CA ALA A 132 23.30 -25.53 14.97
C ALA A 132 24.62 -26.29 15.24
N LEU A 133 25.70 -25.58 15.58
CA LEU A 133 27.01 -26.18 15.87
C LEU A 133 27.11 -26.75 17.30
N TRP A 134 26.39 -26.17 18.26
CA TRP A 134 26.44 -26.59 19.67
C TRP A 134 25.48 -27.74 19.99
N ASN A 135 24.49 -27.97 19.12
CA ASN A 135 23.55 -29.10 19.25
C ASN A 135 24.02 -30.40 18.55
N ARG A 136 25.22 -30.42 17.95
CA ARG A 136 25.81 -31.66 17.41
C ARG A 136 26.51 -32.44 18.52
N ARG A 137 25.81 -33.44 19.06
CA ARG A 137 26.40 -34.43 19.98
C ARG A 137 27.37 -35.35 19.20
N PRO A 138 28.59 -35.61 19.69
CA PRO A 138 29.47 -36.63 19.10
C PRO A 138 28.83 -38.03 19.16
N SER A 139 29.01 -38.81 18.10
CA SER A 139 28.30 -40.08 17.82
C SER A 139 28.75 -41.29 18.65
N TRP A 140 29.49 -41.13 19.76
CA TRP A 140 30.06 -42.25 20.52
C TRP A 140 29.29 -42.67 21.78
N ASN A 141 28.18 -42.00 22.11
CA ASN A 141 27.29 -42.46 23.20
C ASN A 141 25.92 -42.86 22.65
N SER A 142 25.85 -43.99 21.92
CA SER A 142 24.60 -44.60 21.45
C SER A 142 24.13 -45.77 22.34
N LEU A 143 24.00 -45.55 23.64
CA LEU A 143 23.38 -46.52 24.54
C LEU A 143 22.43 -45.81 25.50
N SER A 144 21.23 -45.51 24.99
CA SER A 144 19.93 -45.47 25.70
C SER A 144 18.88 -44.78 24.80
N PRO A 145 17.67 -45.34 24.61
CA PRO A 145 16.56 -44.61 24.01
C PRO A 145 15.98 -43.66 25.07
N ALA A 146 16.72 -42.59 25.36
CA ALA A 146 16.18 -41.49 26.14
C ALA A 146 15.13 -40.78 25.28
N ARG A 147 13.89 -40.71 25.80
CA ARG A 147 12.79 -39.91 25.25
C ARG A 147 13.35 -38.61 24.68
N SER A 148 13.12 -38.37 23.39
CA SER A 148 13.33 -37.05 22.80
C SER A 148 12.74 -36.02 23.77
N PRO A 149 13.51 -35.04 24.27
CA PRO A 149 12.88 -33.93 24.97
C PRO A 149 11.90 -33.36 23.97
N SER A 150 10.61 -33.31 24.35
CA SER A 150 9.60 -32.65 23.55
C SER A 150 10.17 -31.30 23.17
N THR A 151 10.46 -31.09 21.89
CA THR A 151 10.76 -29.76 21.36
C THR A 151 9.67 -28.87 21.92
N PRO A 152 9.99 -27.87 22.77
CA PRO A 152 8.96 -26.99 23.31
C PRO A 152 8.20 -26.48 22.09
N LYS A 153 6.87 -26.68 22.05
CA LYS A 153 6.02 -26.21 20.96
C LYS A 153 6.39 -24.75 20.75
N GLU A 154 7.14 -24.46 19.69
CA GLU A 154 7.75 -23.15 19.49
C GLU A 154 6.60 -22.15 19.43
N ALA A 155 6.54 -21.26 20.41
CA ALA A 155 5.46 -20.29 20.49
C ALA A 155 5.62 -19.36 19.29
N VAL A 156 4.62 -19.36 18.39
CA VAL A 156 4.57 -18.42 17.27
C VAL A 156 4.59 -17.00 17.84
N LYS A 157 5.76 -16.35 17.73
CA LYS A 157 5.95 -14.95 18.09
C LYS A 157 5.59 -14.12 16.85
N VAL A 158 4.65 -13.20 17.00
CA VAL A 158 4.27 -12.27 15.93
C VAL A 158 5.04 -10.97 16.13
N GLU A 159 5.54 -10.40 15.04
CA GLU A 159 6.21 -9.10 15.01
C GLU A 159 5.59 -8.20 13.94
N VAL A 160 5.73 -6.90 14.15
CA VAL A 160 5.38 -5.87 13.18
C VAL A 160 6.67 -5.16 12.78
N ARG A 161 6.93 -5.10 11.48
CA ARG A 161 8.11 -4.44 10.90
C ARG A 161 7.71 -3.35 9.93
N ASP A 162 8.26 -2.16 10.10
CA ASP A 162 8.09 -1.07 9.15
C ASP A 162 8.86 -1.35 7.85
N LEU A 163 8.22 -1.07 6.71
CA LEU A 163 8.83 -1.11 5.38
C LEU A 163 9.05 0.31 4.90
N VAL A 164 10.31 0.77 4.88
CA VAL A 164 10.68 2.14 4.48
C VAL A 164 11.96 2.13 3.62
N PRO A 165 11.92 2.70 2.39
CA PRO A 165 10.71 3.03 1.64
C PRO A 165 9.95 1.75 1.30
N PHE A 166 8.62 1.82 1.29
CA PHE A 166 7.84 0.69 0.83
C PHE A 166 7.71 0.68 -0.70
N ALA A 167 7.78 -0.53 -1.27
CA ALA A 167 7.63 -0.80 -2.69
C ALA A 167 6.74 -2.02 -2.91
N GLN A 168 6.10 -2.08 -4.08
CA GLN A 168 5.22 -3.18 -4.43
C GLN A 168 5.93 -4.55 -4.39
N SER A 169 7.21 -4.61 -4.73
CA SER A 169 8.01 -5.84 -4.72
C SER A 169 8.20 -6.46 -3.34
N GLN A 170 7.92 -5.73 -2.25
CA GLN A 170 7.97 -6.25 -0.88
C GLN A 170 6.67 -6.94 -0.46
N LEU A 171 5.61 -6.86 -1.27
CA LEU A 171 4.32 -7.48 -1.00
C LEU A 171 4.33 -8.96 -1.43
N GLU A 172 4.80 -9.82 -0.54
CA GLU A 172 4.80 -11.28 -0.73
C GLU A 172 3.37 -11.87 -0.71
N ALA A 173 3.13 -12.87 -1.56
CA ALA A 173 1.82 -13.52 -1.71
C ALA A 173 1.30 -14.22 -0.43
N GLU A 174 2.19 -14.64 0.46
CA GLU A 174 1.82 -15.23 1.77
C GLU A 174 1.81 -14.19 2.89
N GLY A 175 2.13 -12.92 2.60
CA GLY A 175 2.30 -11.88 3.61
C GLY A 175 0.98 -11.28 4.10
N LEU A 176 1.07 -10.59 5.23
CA LEU A 176 0.00 -9.78 5.81
C LEU A 176 0.57 -8.40 6.13
N TYR A 177 -0.08 -7.34 5.66
CA TYR A 177 0.45 -5.99 5.74
C TYR A 177 -0.60 -5.00 6.24
N LEU A 178 -0.22 -4.09 7.13
CA LEU A 178 -1.02 -2.91 7.45
C LEU A 178 -0.48 -1.72 6.67
N LEU A 179 -1.29 -1.19 5.75
CA LEU A 179 -1.02 0.04 5.03
C LEU A 179 -1.81 1.17 5.67
N ASP A 180 -1.09 2.14 6.21
CA ASP A 180 -1.65 3.38 6.74
C ASP A 180 -1.70 4.43 5.63
N GLY A 181 -2.91 4.74 5.16
CA GLY A 181 -3.19 5.80 4.19
C GLY A 181 -3.63 7.12 4.84
N HIS A 182 -3.24 7.36 6.09
CA HIS A 182 -3.61 8.49 6.96
C HIS A 182 -5.10 8.55 7.35
N CYS A 183 -6.00 8.52 6.40
CA CYS A 183 -7.44 8.60 6.62
C CYS A 183 -8.13 7.24 6.75
N GLU A 184 -7.51 6.23 6.15
CA GLU A 184 -7.98 4.86 6.12
C GLU A 184 -6.78 3.93 6.29
N LEU A 185 -7.00 2.83 6.99
CA LEU A 185 -6.06 1.74 7.15
C LEU A 185 -6.53 0.56 6.31
N TYR A 186 -5.57 -0.13 5.70
CA TYR A 186 -5.83 -1.30 4.87
C TYR A 186 -4.98 -2.46 5.37
N LEU A 187 -5.63 -3.46 5.96
CA LEU A 187 -5.01 -4.75 6.28
C LEU A 187 -5.06 -5.62 5.02
N LEU A 188 -3.95 -5.64 4.28
CA LEU A 188 -3.78 -6.35 3.02
C LEU A 188 -3.40 -7.82 3.27
N VAL A 189 -4.30 -8.74 2.94
CA VAL A 189 -4.11 -10.18 3.12
C VAL A 189 -3.62 -10.81 1.83
N GLY A 190 -2.40 -11.36 1.81
CA GLY A 190 -1.87 -12.02 0.63
C GLY A 190 -2.73 -13.20 0.15
N PRO A 191 -2.84 -13.44 -1.17
CA PRO A 191 -3.71 -14.47 -1.73
C PRO A 191 -3.33 -15.89 -1.29
N LEU A 192 -2.06 -16.11 -0.93
CA LEU A 192 -1.55 -17.36 -0.40
C LEU A 192 -1.42 -17.35 1.13
N PHE A 193 -1.88 -16.31 1.83
CA PHE A 193 -1.84 -16.28 3.30
C PHE A 193 -2.55 -17.50 3.93
N ALA A 194 -3.60 -18.00 3.27
CA ALA A 194 -4.32 -19.19 3.69
C ALA A 194 -3.51 -20.50 3.59
N SER A 195 -2.41 -20.54 2.81
CA SER A 195 -1.51 -21.70 2.67
C SER A 195 -0.66 -21.94 3.92
N GLN A 196 -0.49 -20.91 4.75
CA GLN A 196 0.31 -21.00 5.96
C GLN A 196 -0.27 -22.03 6.96
N PRO A 197 0.58 -22.66 7.81
CA PRO A 197 0.12 -23.59 8.82
C PRO A 197 -0.99 -22.99 9.71
N PRO A 198 -2.12 -23.69 9.96
CA PRO A 198 -3.29 -23.09 10.62
C PRO A 198 -2.99 -22.40 11.96
N ASN A 199 -2.11 -22.98 12.79
CA ASN A 199 -1.71 -22.41 14.08
C ASN A 199 -0.96 -21.07 13.91
N THR A 200 -0.04 -21.00 12.94
CA THR A 200 0.72 -19.77 12.65
C THR A 200 -0.18 -18.73 12.03
N ARG A 201 -0.94 -19.12 10.99
CA ARG A 201 -1.90 -18.27 10.28
C ARG A 201 -2.91 -17.62 11.23
N ASN A 202 -3.60 -18.41 12.05
CA ASN A 202 -4.64 -17.89 12.94
C ASN A 202 -4.06 -16.95 14.00
N LYS A 203 -2.85 -17.23 14.51
CA LYS A 203 -2.16 -16.35 15.46
C LYS A 203 -1.74 -15.03 14.83
N ILE A 204 -1.14 -15.07 13.64
CA ILE A 204 -0.74 -13.86 12.91
C ILE A 204 -1.97 -13.02 12.59
N LEU A 205 -3.04 -13.64 12.06
CA LEU A 205 -4.27 -12.93 11.73
C LEU A 205 -4.92 -12.28 12.96
N GLY A 206 -5.10 -13.04 14.05
CA GLY A 206 -5.69 -12.50 15.28
C GLY A 206 -4.88 -11.34 15.86
N GLN A 207 -3.55 -11.47 15.92
CA GLN A 207 -2.67 -10.38 16.37
C GLN A 207 -2.71 -9.17 15.44
N ALA A 208 -2.78 -9.38 14.12
CA ALA A 208 -2.85 -8.31 13.15
C ALA A 208 -4.15 -7.51 13.23
N LEU A 209 -5.30 -8.19 13.45
CA LEU A 209 -6.60 -7.53 13.60
C LEU A 209 -6.63 -6.66 14.85
N LEU A 210 -6.13 -7.18 15.99
CA LEU A 210 -6.02 -6.42 17.24
C LEU A 210 -5.05 -5.23 17.08
N PHE A 211 -3.88 -5.49 16.49
CA PHE A 211 -2.91 -4.44 16.22
C PHE A 211 -3.48 -3.32 15.34
N ALA A 212 -4.20 -3.66 14.27
CA ALA A 212 -4.82 -2.68 13.38
C ALA A 212 -5.87 -1.83 14.11
N SER A 213 -6.66 -2.44 15.01
CA SER A 213 -7.66 -1.74 15.83
C SER A 213 -7.00 -0.74 16.77
N ASP A 214 -6.00 -1.18 17.56
CA ASP A 214 -5.27 -0.31 18.49
C ASP A 214 -4.50 0.80 17.75
N TYR A 215 -3.88 0.44 16.63
CA TYR A 215 -3.14 1.37 15.79
C TYR A 215 -4.03 2.48 15.21
N ALA A 216 -5.26 2.18 14.82
CA ALA A 216 -6.22 3.19 14.36
C ALA A 216 -6.45 4.28 15.43
N VAL A 217 -6.71 3.85 16.67
CA VAL A 217 -6.95 4.78 17.79
C VAL A 217 -5.66 5.56 18.12
N MET A 218 -4.54 4.85 18.22
CA MET A 218 -3.25 5.43 18.59
C MET A 218 -2.77 6.47 17.57
N SER A 219 -2.80 6.14 16.28
CA SER A 219 -2.35 7.03 15.20
C SER A 219 -3.21 8.29 15.11
N ALA A 220 -4.53 8.18 15.34
CA ALA A 220 -5.40 9.36 15.39
C ALA A 220 -5.03 10.31 16.53
N SER A 221 -4.74 9.77 17.71
CA SER A 221 -4.36 10.57 18.87
C SER A 221 -2.95 11.15 18.78
N MET A 222 -1.95 10.37 18.35
CA MET A 222 -0.55 10.80 18.33
C MET A 222 -0.24 11.79 17.21
N GLU A 223 -0.96 11.70 16.10
CA GLU A 223 -0.72 12.53 14.90
C GLU A 223 -1.78 13.62 14.71
N GLU A 224 -2.67 13.78 15.69
CA GLU A 224 -3.76 14.77 15.67
C GLU A 224 -4.61 14.67 14.39
N ARG A 225 -5.01 13.45 14.02
CA ARG A 225 -5.87 13.23 12.86
C ARG A 225 -7.29 13.73 13.15
N VAL A 226 -8.00 14.12 12.11
CA VAL A 226 -9.38 14.67 12.23
C VAL A 226 -10.35 13.64 12.82
N SER A 227 -10.13 12.36 12.55
CA SER A 227 -10.92 11.25 13.07
C SER A 227 -10.07 9.99 13.19
N ILE A 228 -10.57 9.00 13.93
CA ILE A 228 -10.02 7.64 13.90
C ILE A 228 -10.17 7.12 12.46
N PRO A 229 -9.08 6.63 11.83
CA PRO A 229 -9.14 6.15 10.46
C PRO A 229 -9.98 4.88 10.39
N LYS A 230 -10.80 4.75 9.34
CA LYS A 230 -11.54 3.51 9.08
C LYS A 230 -10.54 2.41 8.72
N CYS A 231 -10.76 1.19 9.21
CA CYS A 231 -9.88 0.06 8.90
C CYS A 231 -10.61 -0.98 8.05
N TRP A 232 -10.00 -1.34 6.93
CA TRP A 232 -10.51 -2.30 5.96
C TRP A 232 -9.60 -3.53 5.92
N VAL A 233 -10.19 -4.72 5.94
CA VAL A 233 -9.48 -5.98 5.67
C VAL A 233 -9.70 -6.33 4.20
N VAL A 234 -8.62 -6.34 3.42
CA VAL A 234 -8.67 -6.55 1.97
C VAL A 234 -8.22 -7.96 1.64
N PHE A 235 -9.10 -8.72 1.00
CA PHE A 235 -8.88 -10.13 0.65
C PHE A 235 -8.51 -10.32 -0.83
N ALA A 236 -9.01 -9.46 -1.71
CA ALA A 236 -8.70 -9.49 -3.13
C ALA A 236 -8.83 -8.11 -3.78
N GLY A 237 -7.98 -7.84 -4.77
CA GLY A 237 -7.91 -6.55 -5.45
C GLY A 237 -7.33 -5.43 -4.56
N VAL A 238 -7.08 -4.28 -5.18
CA VAL A 238 -6.53 -3.10 -4.47
C VAL A 238 -7.29 -1.86 -4.94
N PRO A 239 -7.82 -1.01 -4.05
CA PRO A 239 -8.43 0.25 -4.45
C PRO A 239 -7.46 1.12 -5.25
N ARG A 240 -7.95 1.83 -6.28
CA ARG A 240 -7.12 2.69 -7.13
C ARG A 240 -6.29 3.69 -6.32
N ASP A 241 -6.89 4.33 -5.32
CA ASP A 241 -6.19 5.33 -4.50
C ASP A 241 -5.06 4.71 -3.69
N VAL A 242 -5.26 3.48 -3.20
CA VAL A 242 -4.23 2.71 -2.51
C VAL A 242 -3.07 2.37 -3.47
N LYS A 243 -3.36 1.94 -4.70
CA LYS A 243 -2.31 1.69 -5.73
C LYS A 243 -1.44 2.92 -5.94
N MET A 244 -2.06 4.11 -5.95
CA MET A 244 -1.36 5.38 -6.19
C MET A 244 -0.39 5.78 -5.06
N LEU A 245 -0.48 5.17 -3.87
CA LEU A 245 0.49 5.37 -2.78
C LEU A 245 1.83 4.70 -3.07
N PHE A 246 1.84 3.65 -3.90
CA PHE A 246 3.05 2.97 -4.33
C PHE A 246 3.62 3.67 -5.57
N ARG A 247 4.95 3.69 -5.67
CA ARG A 247 5.63 4.07 -6.91
C ARG A 247 5.56 2.90 -7.88
N HIS A 248 5.31 3.19 -9.15
CA HIS A 248 5.30 2.22 -10.25
C HIS A 248 4.43 0.98 -10.01
N TRP A 249 3.24 1.17 -9.44
CA TRP A 249 2.31 0.05 -9.22
C TRP A 249 1.98 -0.64 -10.55
N ASP A 250 2.22 -1.95 -10.60
CA ASP A 250 1.93 -2.82 -11.74
C ASP A 250 0.90 -3.88 -11.31
N ASP A 251 -0.28 -3.88 -11.94
CA ASP A 251 -1.34 -4.84 -11.63
C ASP A 251 -0.93 -6.30 -11.89
N SER A 252 0.11 -6.57 -12.69
CA SER A 252 0.63 -7.92 -12.92
C SER A 252 1.54 -8.43 -11.79
N GLN A 253 2.24 -7.53 -11.09
CA GLN A 253 3.26 -7.85 -10.08
C GLN A 253 2.79 -7.68 -8.63
N GLY A 254 1.59 -7.12 -8.42
CA GLY A 254 1.08 -6.84 -7.07
C GLY A 254 0.78 -8.09 -6.24
N LEU A 255 0.46 -7.85 -4.96
CA LEU A 255 0.05 -8.87 -3.98
C LEU A 255 -1.00 -9.84 -4.56
N TRP A 256 -1.91 -9.36 -5.40
CA TRP A 256 -2.95 -10.13 -6.09
C TRP A 256 -2.83 -10.10 -7.63
N GLY A 257 -1.62 -9.91 -8.15
CA GLY A 257 -1.35 -10.03 -9.59
C GLY A 257 -1.34 -11.50 -10.02
N THR A 258 -0.25 -11.95 -10.64
CA THR A 258 -0.11 -13.38 -11.02
C THR A 258 -0.32 -14.37 -9.86
N ALA A 259 -0.01 -13.97 -8.63
CA ALA A 259 -0.22 -14.79 -7.44
C ALA A 259 -1.70 -15.10 -7.15
N SER A 260 -2.64 -14.21 -7.50
CA SER A 260 -4.08 -14.45 -7.36
C SER A 260 -4.55 -15.58 -8.30
N LEU A 261 -4.01 -15.64 -9.52
CA LEU A 261 -4.26 -16.75 -10.45
C LEU A 261 -3.74 -18.09 -9.89
N LEU A 262 -2.57 -18.09 -9.25
CA LEU A 262 -2.03 -19.28 -8.59
C LEU A 262 -2.87 -19.73 -7.38
N ALA A 263 -3.52 -18.79 -6.70
CA ALA A 263 -4.47 -19.06 -5.63
C ALA A 263 -5.84 -19.58 -6.14
N GLY A 264 -6.03 -19.69 -7.46
CA GLY A 264 -7.27 -20.18 -8.07
C GLY A 264 -8.38 -19.14 -8.18
N GLU A 265 -8.08 -17.88 -7.89
CA GLU A 265 -9.01 -16.78 -8.14
C GLU A 265 -9.14 -16.54 -9.65
N ARG A 266 -10.35 -16.20 -10.09
CA ARG A 266 -10.56 -15.79 -11.48
C ARG A 266 -9.81 -14.49 -11.71
N ALA A 267 -9.31 -14.29 -12.92
CA ALA A 267 -8.75 -13.02 -13.35
C ALA A 267 -9.77 -11.89 -13.12
N SER A 268 -9.72 -11.25 -11.95
CA SER A 268 -10.46 -10.04 -11.69
C SER A 268 -9.72 -8.94 -12.45
N SER A 269 -10.46 -7.99 -13.03
CA SER A 269 -9.85 -6.89 -13.79
C SER A 269 -9.04 -5.91 -12.91
N GLY A 270 -8.72 -6.29 -11.66
CA GLY A 270 -8.13 -5.43 -10.64
C GLY A 270 -9.07 -4.30 -10.18
N ARG A 271 -10.33 -4.30 -10.63
CA ARG A 271 -11.37 -3.31 -10.32
C ARG A 271 -12.34 -3.75 -9.23
N GLU A 272 -12.55 -5.05 -9.06
CA GLU A 272 -13.37 -5.58 -7.98
C GLU A 272 -12.50 -5.73 -6.73
N VAL A 273 -12.78 -4.90 -5.73
CA VAL A 273 -12.13 -4.96 -4.42
C VAL A 273 -13.02 -5.79 -3.51
N ASN A 274 -12.48 -6.87 -2.98
CA ASN A 274 -13.09 -7.64 -1.91
C ASN A 274 -12.49 -7.19 -0.58
N ALA A 275 -13.25 -6.39 0.17
CA ALA A 275 -12.85 -5.90 1.47
C ALA A 275 -14.05 -5.86 2.43
N LEU A 276 -13.76 -6.09 3.70
CA LEU A 276 -14.73 -5.97 4.81
C LEU A 276 -14.21 -4.97 5.83
N GLU A 277 -15.12 -4.37 6.60
CA GLU A 277 -14.71 -3.52 7.73
C GLU A 277 -14.02 -4.38 8.81
N LEU A 278 -13.00 -3.83 9.47
CA LEU A 278 -12.23 -4.54 10.49
C LEU A 278 -13.13 -5.11 11.60
N GLU A 279 -14.13 -4.35 12.03
CA GLU A 279 -15.06 -4.75 13.09
C GLU A 279 -15.88 -5.99 12.69
N GLU A 280 -16.32 -6.08 11.42
CA GLU A 280 -17.05 -7.25 10.92
C GLU A 280 -16.17 -8.51 10.96
N VAL A 281 -14.91 -8.39 10.55
CA VAL A 281 -13.95 -9.51 10.58
C VAL A 281 -13.60 -9.91 12.01
N LEU A 282 -13.38 -8.93 12.90
CA LEU A 282 -13.14 -9.18 14.32
C LEU A 282 -14.30 -9.92 14.96
N ASN A 283 -15.53 -9.47 14.70
CA ASN A 283 -16.73 -10.11 15.24
C ASN A 283 -16.84 -11.56 14.77
N GLU A 284 -16.58 -11.84 13.51
CA GLU A 284 -16.64 -13.21 12.97
C GLU A 284 -15.54 -14.10 13.54
N VAL A 285 -14.29 -13.61 13.62
CA VAL A 285 -13.16 -14.37 14.19
C VAL A 285 -13.35 -14.64 15.69
N CYS A 286 -13.98 -13.71 16.41
CA CYS A 286 -14.26 -13.85 17.85
C CYS A 286 -15.53 -14.65 18.15
N ARG A 287 -16.42 -14.86 17.18
CA ARG A 287 -17.71 -15.54 17.34
C ARG A 287 -17.57 -17.00 17.82
N ASP A 288 -16.52 -17.68 17.39
CA ASP A 288 -16.23 -19.07 17.78
C ASP A 288 -15.58 -19.20 19.17
N ASN A 289 -15.18 -18.08 19.80
CA ASN A 289 -14.63 -18.07 21.17
C ASN A 289 -15.68 -17.81 22.25
N THR A 290 -16.93 -17.46 21.89
CA THR A 290 -18.00 -17.22 22.86
C THR A 290 -18.72 -18.48 23.36
N ASP A 291 -18.40 -19.66 22.82
CA ASP A 291 -18.94 -20.96 23.30
C ASP A 291 -18.07 -21.63 24.39
N LEU A 292 -17.02 -20.96 24.86
CA LEU A 292 -16.22 -21.39 26.00
C LEU A 292 -16.31 -20.33 27.11
N GLU A 293 -16.95 -20.74 28.22
CA GLU A 293 -17.09 -20.05 29.50
C GLU A 293 -18.21 -19.01 29.66
N LEU A 294 -19.43 -19.52 29.80
CA LEU A 294 -20.28 -19.15 30.94
C LEU A 294 -20.73 -20.42 31.66
N THR A 295 -19.84 -20.98 32.47
CA THR A 295 -20.23 -21.80 33.62
C THR A 295 -19.70 -21.08 34.85
N VAL A 296 -20.60 -20.36 35.52
CA VAL A 296 -20.39 -19.80 36.86
C VAL A 296 -20.27 -20.94 37.87
#